data_AF-A0A166EPE5-F1
#
_entry.id   AF-A0A166EPE5-F1
#
_cell.length_a   1.000
_cell.length_b   1.000
_cell.length_c   1.000
_cell.angle_alpha   90.00
_cell.angle_beta   90.00
_cell.angle_gamma   90.00
#
_symmetry.space_group_name_H-M   'P 1'
#
loop_
_entity.id
_entity.type
_entity.pdbx_description
1 polymer ?
#
loop_
_entity_poly.entity_id
_entity_poly.type
_entity_poly.pdbx_seq_one_letter_code
_entity_poly.pdbx_strand_id
1 'polypeptide(L)'
;MHSFTGLMLALLVATVRGQNFSVPTGWRKPSSTRPRSERLSNAQTVVGTLISAVNSSDGSTNPAMDIWAHANVPAGLAQHDYISGSRDNHNLVSSIIAGFRSAHDPSYFDNTQPLKDVTSDALIWGLAAFYGARAYNDSNLLDIAAGVWNVGQAYAVSAQDAASGTHHSRNVSFPVDCIPNVTSVGAVFWQAFNLGGLGCNGETVGAYVALSAHLWEATGNTTYLDAAEKSADFMYNHMYSQSDQIIVDSYNIGTCGSNNLSLTYNQGFLLEGLSILSSTPVSDNSTWSSLLQTLVVSTVHSPQWTISSGDNAGVLTETDSGDPTKFHESWIFRNAFTRALYEVWSRTSPSSPMAELIQAFMLVQYNALLDLASNEGDFYSPIWTGPSLQTRVPWGQLSALEVLNAVLNMPPANASSSSTGTLAPPTATSRPSTVSTRTSRTLSGGAIAGIVVGAIAGALGALIGVGLLTRRNKRDKAEQSDLGEVDPFPPGLPVIQRRVELPFANHNGKIRDGYGFGPSLSSGSGPTASSSRSAASETAPVLASADLPARPEPEHPFAELTRAIRQLRLNLNLRDAPPSYYTGPE
;
A
#
# COMPACT_ATOMS: atom_id res chain seq x y z
N MET A 1 -13.71 -61.68 32.24
CA MET A 1 -13.86 -61.57 30.78
C MET A 1 -13.10 -60.33 30.33
N HIS A 2 -12.06 -60.53 29.52
CA HIS A 2 -11.07 -59.56 29.04
C HIS A 2 -11.74 -58.46 28.19
N SER A 3 -11.56 -57.18 28.51
CA SER A 3 -10.47 -56.28 28.08
C SER A 3 -10.41 -56.07 26.56
N PHE A 4 -11.03 -54.98 26.07
CA PHE A 4 -10.76 -54.37 24.76
C PHE A 4 -11.34 -52.94 24.74
N THR A 5 -10.69 -52.01 25.44
CA THR A 5 -10.85 -50.57 25.19
C THR A 5 -9.57 -50.09 24.51
N GLY A 6 -9.52 -50.29 23.19
CA GLY A 6 -8.46 -49.79 22.33
C GLY A 6 -8.43 -48.27 22.37
N LEU A 7 -7.35 -47.74 22.94
CA LEU A 7 -7.00 -46.34 22.92
C LEU A 7 -6.61 -45.96 21.47
N MET A 8 -7.57 -45.50 20.68
CA MET A 8 -7.32 -44.86 19.38
C MET A 8 -6.73 -43.47 19.65
N LEU A 9 -5.41 -43.42 19.87
CA LEU A 9 -4.64 -42.19 19.84
C LEU A 9 -4.45 -41.80 18.36
N ALA A 10 -5.47 -41.17 17.78
CA ALA A 10 -5.38 -40.59 16.45
C ALA A 10 -4.35 -39.45 16.49
N LEU A 11 -3.13 -39.73 16.02
CA LEU A 11 -2.17 -38.71 15.63
C LEU A 11 -2.80 -37.90 14.48
N LEU A 12 -3.49 -36.82 14.82
CA LEU A 12 -3.71 -35.72 13.90
C LEU A 12 -2.34 -35.09 13.64
N VAL A 13 -1.64 -35.63 12.64
CA VAL A 13 -0.55 -34.90 11.98
C VAL A 13 -1.22 -33.71 11.34
N ALA A 14 -1.25 -32.58 12.05
CA ALA A 14 -1.63 -31.31 11.48
C ALA A 14 -0.64 -31.05 10.34
N THR A 15 -1.10 -31.25 9.11
CA THR A 15 -0.31 -30.85 7.94
C THR A 15 -0.23 -29.33 7.98
N VAL A 16 0.90 -28.80 8.43
CA VAL A 16 1.22 -27.39 8.27
C VAL A 16 1.36 -27.15 6.78
N ARG A 17 0.30 -26.66 6.14
CA ARG A 17 0.38 -26.19 4.76
C ARG A 17 1.03 -24.83 4.81
N GLY A 18 2.32 -24.77 4.41
CA GLY A 18 2.98 -23.50 4.14
C GLY A 18 2.25 -22.75 3.02
N GLN A 19 2.46 -21.42 2.96
CA GLN A 19 1.89 -20.60 1.90
C GLN A 19 2.38 -21.06 0.53
N ASN A 20 1.48 -21.06 -0.45
CA ASN A 20 1.82 -21.49 -1.80
C ASN A 20 2.35 -20.31 -2.64
N PHE A 21 3.67 -20.20 -2.72
CA PHE A 21 4.33 -19.19 -3.53
C PHE A 21 4.63 -19.64 -4.98
N SER A 22 4.02 -20.72 -5.47
CA SER A 22 4.23 -21.17 -6.84
C SER A 22 3.72 -20.12 -7.84
N VAL A 23 4.54 -19.75 -8.82
CA VAL A 23 4.13 -18.91 -9.94
C VAL A 23 3.10 -19.67 -10.80
N PRO A 24 1.89 -19.12 -11.03
CA PRO A 24 0.91 -19.74 -11.91
C PRO A 24 1.45 -19.93 -13.33
N THR A 25 1.37 -21.16 -13.84
CA THR A 25 1.86 -21.51 -15.18
C THR A 25 1.07 -20.86 -16.32
N GLY A 26 -0.15 -20.39 -16.04
CA GLY A 26 -1.00 -19.68 -16.99
C GLY A 26 -0.75 -18.18 -17.08
N TRP A 27 0.07 -17.58 -16.21
CA TRP A 27 0.33 -16.14 -16.23
C TRP A 27 1.02 -15.69 -17.52
N ARG A 28 0.66 -14.49 -17.99
CA ARG A 28 1.22 -13.90 -19.20
C ARG A 28 2.67 -13.49 -18.96
N LYS A 29 3.61 -14.14 -19.67
CA LYS A 29 5.02 -13.74 -19.73
C LYS A 29 5.61 -13.35 -18.35
N PRO A 30 5.66 -14.27 -17.37
CA PRO A 30 6.16 -13.99 -16.01
C PRO A 30 7.69 -13.81 -15.93
N SER A 31 8.35 -13.61 -17.07
CA SER A 31 9.80 -13.55 -17.22
C SER A 31 10.20 -12.48 -18.22
N SER A 32 11.38 -11.89 -18.07
CA SER A 32 11.95 -10.95 -19.04
C SER A 32 13.45 -11.17 -19.20
N THR A 33 13.93 -11.13 -20.44
CA THR A 33 15.35 -11.16 -20.81
C THR A 33 15.95 -9.77 -21.01
N ARG A 34 15.13 -8.70 -20.91
CA ARG A 34 15.60 -7.32 -21.11
C ARG A 34 16.62 -6.95 -20.03
N PRO A 35 17.80 -6.42 -20.39
CA PRO A 35 18.82 -6.02 -19.43
C PRO A 35 18.38 -4.80 -18.61
N ARG A 36 19.00 -4.60 -17.44
CA ARG A 36 18.72 -3.46 -16.56
C ARG A 36 18.80 -2.11 -17.27
N SER A 37 19.76 -1.92 -18.18
CA SER A 37 19.94 -0.67 -18.93
C SER A 37 18.72 -0.33 -19.80
N GLU A 38 18.10 -1.33 -20.41
CA GLU A 38 16.89 -1.14 -21.23
C GLU A 38 15.67 -0.86 -20.34
N ARG A 39 15.54 -1.55 -19.21
CA ARG A 39 14.49 -1.27 -18.21
C ARG A 39 14.61 0.15 -17.67
N LEU A 40 15.84 0.59 -17.39
CA LEU A 40 16.14 1.95 -16.94
C LEU A 40 15.75 2.99 -17.99
N SER A 41 16.11 2.76 -19.26
CA SER A 41 15.72 3.63 -20.36
C SER A 41 14.20 3.80 -20.45
N ASN A 42 13.44 2.70 -20.32
CA ASN A 42 11.97 2.77 -20.36
C ASN A 42 11.41 3.59 -19.19
N ALA A 43 11.92 3.39 -17.98
CA ALA A 43 11.53 4.17 -16.80
C ALA A 43 11.86 5.67 -16.98
N GLN A 44 13.05 5.99 -17.50
CA GLN A 44 13.49 7.37 -17.76
C GLN A 44 12.62 8.09 -18.79
N THR A 45 12.14 7.41 -19.83
CA THR A 45 11.17 7.97 -20.79
C THR A 45 9.89 8.44 -20.09
N VAL A 46 9.38 7.63 -19.15
CA VAL A 46 8.18 7.97 -18.37
C VAL A 46 8.44 9.11 -17.39
N VAL A 47 9.60 9.11 -16.73
CA VAL A 47 10.05 10.22 -15.88
C VAL A 47 10.05 11.54 -16.66
N GLY A 48 10.70 11.60 -17.83
CA GLY A 48 10.74 12.82 -18.66
C GLY A 48 9.35 13.33 -19.05
N THR A 49 8.40 12.42 -19.23
CA THR A 49 7.00 12.77 -19.48
C THR A 49 6.32 13.39 -18.25
N LEU A 50 6.49 12.81 -17.07
CA LEU A 50 5.89 13.34 -15.83
C LEU A 50 6.48 14.69 -15.45
N ILE A 51 7.79 14.88 -15.63
CA ILE A 51 8.46 16.19 -15.44
C ILE A 51 7.79 17.27 -16.28
N SER A 52 7.43 16.95 -17.53
CA SER A 52 6.78 17.90 -18.42
C SER A 52 5.32 18.20 -18.05
N ALA A 53 4.68 17.31 -17.29
CA ALA A 53 3.28 17.42 -16.91
C ALA A 53 3.07 18.10 -15.55
N VAL A 54 4.08 18.11 -14.67
CA VAL A 54 3.96 18.63 -13.31
C VAL A 54 4.28 20.12 -13.24
N ASN A 55 3.44 20.86 -12.53
CA ASN A 55 3.69 22.23 -12.14
C ASN A 55 4.34 22.26 -10.75
N SER A 56 5.63 22.56 -10.68
CA SER A 56 6.34 22.60 -9.40
C SER A 56 5.94 23.78 -8.51
N SER A 57 5.16 24.76 -9.00
CA SER A 57 4.72 25.90 -8.16
C SER A 57 3.59 25.55 -7.20
N ASP A 58 2.76 24.56 -7.55
CA ASP A 58 1.59 24.15 -6.77
C ASP A 58 1.47 22.62 -6.61
N GLY A 59 2.40 21.86 -7.20
CA GLY A 59 2.46 20.41 -7.18
C GLY A 59 1.43 19.70 -8.08
N SER A 60 0.61 20.43 -8.82
CA SER A 60 -0.44 19.87 -9.68
C SER A 60 0.12 19.35 -11.01
N THR A 61 -0.71 18.61 -11.77
CA THR A 61 -0.39 18.19 -13.13
C THR A 61 -1.26 18.88 -14.18
N ASN A 62 -0.85 18.83 -15.45
CA ASN A 62 -1.68 19.19 -16.60
C ASN A 62 -1.74 18.04 -17.63
N PRO A 63 -2.91 17.43 -17.88
CA PRO A 63 -4.20 17.67 -17.22
C PRO A 63 -4.18 17.39 -15.71
N ALA A 64 -5.08 18.06 -14.99
CA ALA A 64 -5.15 17.99 -13.53
C ALA A 64 -5.69 16.64 -13.05
N MET A 65 -4.94 16.02 -12.12
CA MET A 65 -5.44 14.95 -11.25
C MET A 65 -5.97 15.54 -9.92
N ASP A 66 -6.42 14.70 -8.99
CA ASP A 66 -6.75 15.13 -7.63
C ASP A 66 -5.51 15.26 -6.72
N ILE A 67 -5.71 15.78 -5.49
CA ILE A 67 -4.64 16.08 -4.53
C ILE A 67 -3.85 14.82 -4.17
N TRP A 68 -4.56 13.72 -3.92
CA TRP A 68 -3.97 12.42 -3.62
C TRP A 68 -3.07 11.93 -4.77
N ALA A 69 -3.54 12.07 -6.00
CA ALA A 69 -2.79 11.69 -7.19
C ALA A 69 -1.55 12.56 -7.42
N HIS A 70 -1.63 13.86 -7.14
CA HIS A 70 -0.50 14.79 -7.27
C HIS A 70 0.68 14.35 -6.40
N ALA A 71 0.42 13.93 -5.16
CA ALA A 71 1.46 13.46 -4.23
C ALA A 71 2.21 12.21 -4.73
N ASN A 72 1.57 11.39 -5.57
CA ASN A 72 2.20 10.20 -6.13
C ASN A 72 3.26 10.54 -7.19
N VAL A 73 3.23 11.72 -7.82
CA VAL A 73 4.26 12.14 -8.77
C VAL A 73 5.64 12.29 -8.11
N PRO A 74 5.84 13.14 -7.07
CA PRO A 74 7.13 13.22 -6.40
C PRO A 74 7.52 11.90 -5.71
N ALA A 75 6.54 11.10 -5.25
CA ALA A 75 6.80 9.76 -4.72
C ALA A 75 7.44 8.83 -5.78
N GLY A 76 6.84 8.74 -6.97
CA GLY A 76 7.34 7.89 -8.06
C GLY A 76 8.70 8.36 -8.60
N LEU A 77 8.94 9.68 -8.65
CA LEU A 77 10.25 10.25 -9.03
C LEU A 77 11.33 9.95 -8.00
N ALA A 78 11.04 10.12 -6.71
CA ALA A 78 11.98 9.79 -5.64
C ALA A 78 12.29 8.28 -5.62
N GLN A 79 11.28 7.43 -5.82
CA GLN A 79 11.49 5.99 -5.91
C GLN A 79 12.29 5.59 -7.16
N HIS A 80 12.09 6.27 -8.29
CA HIS A 80 12.94 6.06 -9.47
C HIS A 80 14.42 6.30 -9.14
N ASP A 81 14.72 7.43 -8.50
CA ASP A 81 16.08 7.80 -8.13
C ASP A 81 16.67 6.81 -7.10
N TYR A 82 15.92 6.47 -6.06
CA TYR A 82 16.33 5.49 -5.05
C TYR A 82 16.68 4.13 -5.67
N ILE A 83 15.81 3.59 -6.53
CA ILE A 83 15.95 2.25 -7.10
C ILE A 83 17.04 2.21 -8.19
N SER A 84 17.14 3.28 -9.00
CA SER A 84 18.13 3.39 -10.06
C SER A 84 19.54 3.70 -9.52
N GLY A 85 19.63 4.28 -8.32
CA GLY A 85 20.86 4.83 -7.75
C GLY A 85 21.18 6.25 -8.24
N SER A 86 20.21 6.94 -8.84
CA SER A 86 20.32 8.32 -9.31
C SER A 86 19.93 9.33 -8.22
N ARG A 87 20.18 10.62 -8.48
CA ARG A 87 19.65 11.76 -7.72
C ARG A 87 19.14 12.88 -8.62
N ASP A 88 18.92 12.58 -9.90
CA ASP A 88 18.68 13.59 -10.94
C ASP A 88 17.41 14.42 -10.67
N ASN A 89 16.43 13.84 -9.96
CA ASN A 89 15.14 14.48 -9.69
C ASN A 89 15.07 15.18 -8.32
N HIS A 90 16.16 15.22 -7.53
CA HIS A 90 16.15 15.78 -6.17
C HIS A 90 15.56 17.19 -6.09
N ASN A 91 16.07 18.13 -6.88
CA ASN A 91 15.59 19.51 -6.89
C ASN A 91 14.13 19.61 -7.31
N LEU A 92 13.69 18.77 -8.26
CA LEU A 92 12.32 18.78 -8.75
C LEU A 92 11.37 18.24 -7.68
N VAL A 93 11.67 17.10 -7.07
CA VAL A 93 10.88 16.51 -5.97
C VAL A 93 10.71 17.51 -4.83
N SER A 94 11.81 18.11 -4.38
CA SER A 94 11.78 19.14 -3.33
C SER A 94 10.95 20.36 -3.73
N SER A 95 11.04 20.78 -4.99
CA SER A 95 10.26 21.92 -5.52
C SER A 95 8.76 21.61 -5.59
N ILE A 96 8.37 20.42 -6.04
CA ILE A 96 6.96 19.98 -6.10
C ILE A 96 6.34 20.01 -4.69
N ILE A 97 7.01 19.41 -3.71
CA ILE A 97 6.54 19.36 -2.32
C ILE A 97 6.46 20.78 -1.71
N ALA A 98 7.49 21.60 -1.93
CA ALA A 98 7.49 22.98 -1.44
C ALA A 98 6.41 23.85 -2.10
N GLY A 99 6.19 23.68 -3.41
CA GLY A 99 5.15 24.36 -4.17
C GLY A 99 3.77 24.01 -3.67
N PHE A 100 3.47 22.70 -3.52
CA PHE A 100 2.20 22.26 -2.97
C PHE A 100 1.95 22.82 -1.57
N ARG A 101 2.95 22.73 -0.67
CA ARG A 101 2.86 23.31 0.68
C ARG A 101 2.61 24.82 0.67
N SER A 102 3.09 25.55 -0.33
CA SER A 102 2.90 27.01 -0.43
C SER A 102 1.56 27.39 -1.06
N ALA A 103 0.99 26.55 -1.92
CA ALA A 103 -0.19 26.89 -2.73
C ALA A 103 -1.51 26.36 -2.14
N HIS A 104 -1.45 25.33 -1.29
CA HIS A 104 -2.63 24.65 -0.74
C HIS A 104 -2.84 24.94 0.76
N ASP A 105 -3.92 24.40 1.32
CA ASP A 105 -4.27 24.62 2.74
C ASP A 105 -3.10 24.18 3.65
N PRO A 106 -2.60 25.05 4.54
CA PRO A 106 -1.45 24.74 5.38
C PRO A 106 -1.69 23.54 6.32
N SER A 107 -2.94 23.20 6.62
CA SER A 107 -3.30 22.07 7.50
C SER A 107 -2.83 20.70 6.97
N TYR A 108 -2.47 20.58 5.68
CA TYR A 108 -1.81 19.38 5.15
C TYR A 108 -0.41 19.13 5.75
N PHE A 109 0.27 20.18 6.23
CA PHE A 109 1.65 20.12 6.74
C PHE A 109 1.80 20.75 8.14
N ASP A 110 0.71 21.21 8.75
CA ASP A 110 0.70 21.93 10.01
C ASP A 110 -0.38 21.36 10.93
N ASN A 111 0.05 20.55 11.89
CA ASN A 111 -0.83 19.89 12.85
C ASN A 111 -1.42 20.84 13.91
N THR A 112 -1.04 22.13 13.92
CA THR A 112 -1.66 23.14 14.78
C THR A 112 -2.99 23.64 14.21
N GLN A 113 -3.28 23.31 12.95
CA GLN A 113 -4.51 23.68 12.27
C GLN A 113 -5.39 22.45 12.03
N PRO A 114 -6.72 22.53 12.22
CA PRO A 114 -7.61 21.44 11.85
C PRO A 114 -7.55 21.17 10.35
N LEU A 115 -7.26 19.93 9.97
CA LEU A 115 -7.31 19.48 8.59
C LEU A 115 -8.76 19.56 8.06
N LYS A 116 -8.93 20.30 6.96
CA LYS A 116 -10.23 20.57 6.34
C LYS A 116 -10.60 19.60 5.23
N ASP A 117 -9.82 18.55 5.04
CA ASP A 117 -9.97 17.55 3.99
C ASP A 117 -9.87 16.13 4.56
N VAL A 118 -9.53 15.14 3.73
CA VAL A 118 -9.29 13.77 4.17
C VAL A 118 -7.86 13.58 4.67
N THR A 119 -7.71 12.75 5.70
CA THR A 119 -6.43 12.49 6.37
C THR A 119 -5.41 11.79 5.46
N SER A 120 -5.89 10.91 4.57
CA SER A 120 -5.03 10.17 3.65
C SER A 120 -4.28 11.08 2.69
N ASP A 121 -4.93 12.12 2.15
CA ASP A 121 -4.30 13.09 1.25
C ASP A 121 -3.05 13.73 1.88
N ALA A 122 -3.12 14.12 3.16
CA ALA A 122 -1.94 14.59 3.90
C ALA A 122 -0.88 13.48 3.99
N LEU A 123 -1.24 12.28 4.44
CA LEU A 123 -0.31 11.18 4.65
C LEU A 123 0.45 10.77 3.38
N ILE A 124 -0.16 10.84 2.19
CA ILE A 124 0.55 10.52 0.94
C ILE A 124 1.60 11.58 0.61
N TRP A 125 1.36 12.87 0.90
CA TRP A 125 2.40 13.90 0.81
C TRP A 125 3.54 13.64 1.81
N GLY A 126 3.23 13.11 3.00
CA GLY A 126 4.21 12.67 3.98
C GLY A 126 5.07 11.51 3.47
N LEU A 127 4.45 10.50 2.85
CA LEU A 127 5.16 9.39 2.20
C LEU A 127 6.02 9.87 1.04
N ALA A 128 5.52 10.76 0.19
CA ALA A 128 6.30 11.34 -0.90
C ALA A 128 7.55 12.08 -0.39
N ALA A 129 7.40 12.87 0.68
CA ALA A 129 8.53 13.52 1.34
C ALA A 129 9.51 12.49 1.94
N PHE A 130 9.01 11.43 2.58
CA PHE A 130 9.87 10.36 3.10
C PHE A 130 10.66 9.67 1.98
N TYR A 131 10.02 9.30 0.87
CA TYR A 131 10.73 8.67 -0.25
C TYR A 131 11.81 9.57 -0.81
N GLY A 132 11.55 10.88 -0.90
CA GLY A 132 12.57 11.87 -1.26
C GLY A 132 13.71 11.92 -0.24
N ALA A 133 13.39 11.97 1.05
CA ALA A 133 14.39 11.94 2.13
C ALA A 133 15.30 10.70 2.02
N ARG A 134 14.72 9.52 1.78
CA ARG A 134 15.43 8.26 1.59
C ARG A 134 16.30 8.25 0.34
N ALA A 135 15.78 8.71 -0.80
CA ALA A 135 16.51 8.74 -2.07
C ALA A 135 17.74 9.69 -2.01
N TYR A 136 17.58 10.82 -1.32
CA TYR A 136 18.52 11.94 -1.41
C TYR A 136 19.36 12.15 -0.15
N ASN A 137 19.02 11.46 0.95
CA ASN A 137 19.54 11.72 2.29
C ASN A 137 19.31 13.18 2.70
N ASP A 138 18.08 13.68 2.46
CA ASP A 138 17.68 15.07 2.71
C ASP A 138 16.88 15.18 4.01
N SER A 139 17.49 15.82 5.02
CA SER A 139 16.88 16.00 6.33
C SER A 139 15.66 16.92 6.31
N ASN A 140 15.57 17.88 5.39
CA ASN A 140 14.40 18.76 5.32
C ASN A 140 13.17 17.98 4.83
N LEU A 141 13.36 17.07 3.88
CA LEU A 141 12.29 16.18 3.43
C LEU A 141 11.88 15.19 4.54
N LEU A 142 12.83 14.71 5.34
CA LEU A 142 12.53 13.88 6.51
C LEU A 142 11.72 14.66 7.56
N ASP A 143 12.10 15.91 7.84
CA ASP A 143 11.37 16.79 8.76
C ASP A 143 9.95 17.10 8.26
N ILE A 144 9.77 17.27 6.94
CA ILE A 144 8.45 17.41 6.33
C ILE A 144 7.62 16.14 6.54
N ALA A 145 8.20 14.96 6.28
CA ALA A 145 7.51 13.69 6.48
C ALA A 145 7.06 13.50 7.94
N ALA A 146 7.94 13.80 8.91
CA ALA A 146 7.62 13.78 10.33
C ALA A 146 6.54 14.82 10.71
N GLY A 147 6.59 16.02 10.12
CA GLY A 147 5.57 17.06 10.32
C GLY A 147 4.19 16.61 9.85
N VAL A 148 4.11 16.01 8.66
CA VAL A 148 2.87 15.45 8.11
C VAL A 148 2.36 14.26 8.92
N TRP A 149 3.27 13.40 9.41
CA TRP A 149 2.87 12.32 10.31
C TRP A 149 2.14 12.85 11.55
N ASN A 150 2.60 13.98 12.11
CA ASN A 150 1.92 14.62 13.24
C ASN A 150 0.52 15.16 12.88
N VAL A 151 0.26 15.52 11.62
CA VAL A 151 -1.09 15.85 11.13
C VAL A 151 -1.98 14.61 11.21
N GLY A 152 -1.52 13.46 10.70
CA GLY A 152 -2.26 12.20 10.78
C GLY A 152 -2.49 11.71 12.22
N GLN A 153 -1.47 11.84 13.08
CA GLN A 153 -1.54 11.45 14.49
C GLN A 153 -2.65 12.18 15.26
N ALA A 154 -3.03 13.40 14.86
CA ALA A 154 -4.16 14.13 15.45
C ALA A 154 -5.54 13.47 15.20
N TYR A 155 -5.62 12.50 14.29
CA TYR A 155 -6.84 11.77 13.94
C TYR A 155 -6.75 10.26 14.24
N ALA A 156 -5.66 9.83 14.90
CA ALA A 156 -5.46 8.44 15.30
C ALA A 156 -6.01 8.19 16.71
N VAL A 157 -6.75 7.11 16.88
CA VAL A 157 -7.35 6.69 18.15
C VAL A 157 -6.26 6.17 19.09
N SER A 158 -6.05 6.89 20.20
CA SER A 158 -5.14 6.48 21.26
C SER A 158 -5.74 5.41 22.19
N ALA A 159 -4.92 4.82 23.05
CA ALA A 159 -5.38 3.91 24.11
C ALA A 159 -6.43 4.55 25.02
N GLN A 160 -6.28 5.84 25.33
CA GLN A 160 -7.23 6.56 26.14
C GLN A 160 -8.56 6.76 25.42
N ASP A 161 -8.51 7.13 24.13
CA ASP A 161 -9.70 7.34 23.32
C ASP A 161 -10.51 6.05 23.15
N ALA A 162 -9.82 4.93 22.91
CA ALA A 162 -10.44 3.61 22.78
C ALA A 162 -11.11 3.18 24.10
N ALA A 163 -10.45 3.40 25.24
CA ALA A 163 -10.99 3.06 26.55
C ALA A 163 -12.19 3.92 26.96
N SER A 164 -12.24 5.18 26.55
CA SER A 164 -13.37 6.08 26.85
C SER A 164 -14.47 6.05 25.79
N GLY A 165 -14.22 5.49 24.61
CA GLY A 165 -15.15 5.51 23.48
C GLY A 165 -15.35 6.91 22.90
N THR A 166 -14.36 7.79 23.02
CA THR A 166 -14.45 9.19 22.58
C THR A 166 -13.11 9.65 22.02
N HIS A 167 -13.13 10.51 21.02
CA HIS A 167 -11.91 11.12 20.48
C HIS A 167 -12.05 12.63 20.39
N HIS A 168 -11.01 13.39 20.74
CA HIS A 168 -11.07 14.86 20.85
C HIS A 168 -11.44 15.58 19.53
N SER A 169 -11.12 14.99 18.38
CA SER A 169 -11.50 15.51 17.05
C SER A 169 -12.91 15.09 16.60
N ARG A 170 -13.70 14.43 17.47
CA ARG A 170 -15.05 13.93 17.19
C ARG A 170 -16.06 14.48 18.19
N ASN A 171 -17.29 14.72 17.70
CA ASN A 171 -18.40 15.18 18.54
C ASN A 171 -19.40 14.05 18.89
N VAL A 172 -19.06 12.81 18.53
CA VAL A 172 -19.83 11.60 18.82
C VAL A 172 -18.92 10.58 19.52
N SER A 173 -19.53 9.69 20.29
CA SER A 173 -18.86 8.54 20.90
C SER A 173 -18.94 7.31 20.00
N PHE A 174 -18.07 6.33 20.28
CA PHE A 174 -18.05 5.01 19.65
C PHE A 174 -17.98 3.90 20.72
N PRO A 175 -18.43 2.67 20.41
CA PRO A 175 -18.26 1.53 21.29
C PRO A 175 -16.79 1.30 21.67
N VAL A 176 -16.53 1.05 22.96
CA VAL A 176 -15.16 0.75 23.44
C VAL A 176 -14.59 -0.53 22.83
N ASP A 177 -15.46 -1.52 22.59
CA ASP A 177 -15.13 -2.79 21.96
C ASP A 177 -16.12 -3.09 20.83
N CYS A 178 -15.64 -3.10 19.59
CA CYS A 178 -16.43 -3.58 18.45
C CYS A 178 -16.33 -5.10 18.26
N ILE A 179 -15.18 -5.67 18.62
CA ILE A 179 -14.92 -7.10 18.67
C ILE A 179 -14.55 -7.40 20.12
N PRO A 180 -15.16 -8.42 20.77
CA PRO A 180 -14.88 -8.70 22.18
C PRO A 180 -13.39 -8.88 22.46
N ASN A 181 -12.86 -8.10 23.40
CA ASN A 181 -11.44 -8.08 23.81
C ASN A 181 -10.45 -7.58 22.74
N VAL A 182 -10.92 -6.88 21.72
CA VAL A 182 -10.08 -6.28 20.67
C VAL A 182 -10.33 -4.78 20.66
N THR A 183 -9.26 -4.02 20.84
CA THR A 183 -9.31 -2.57 20.94
C THR A 183 -9.39 -1.88 19.57
N SER A 184 -9.89 -0.64 19.55
CA SER A 184 -9.86 0.25 18.36
C SER A 184 -8.62 1.15 18.30
N VAL A 185 -7.64 0.94 19.19
CA VAL A 185 -6.36 1.67 19.17
C VAL A 185 -5.68 1.52 17.81
N GLY A 186 -5.12 2.61 17.30
CA GLY A 186 -4.47 2.62 15.99
C GLY A 186 -5.43 2.82 14.81
N ALA A 187 -6.74 2.85 15.03
CA ALA A 187 -7.68 3.38 14.04
C ALA A 187 -7.30 4.82 13.67
N VAL A 188 -7.44 5.20 12.40
CA VAL A 188 -7.22 6.59 11.94
C VAL A 188 -8.44 7.02 11.16
N PHE A 189 -9.03 8.14 11.53
CA PHE A 189 -10.24 8.59 10.86
C PHE A 189 -9.95 9.15 9.46
N TRP A 190 -10.77 8.73 8.49
CA TRP A 190 -10.61 9.13 7.09
C TRP A 190 -10.95 10.60 6.85
N GLN A 191 -12.13 11.04 7.27
CA GLN A 191 -12.61 12.40 7.02
C GLN A 191 -12.28 13.30 8.21
N ALA A 192 -11.23 14.12 8.12
CA ALA A 192 -10.84 15.00 9.22
C ALA A 192 -11.90 16.07 9.52
N PHE A 193 -12.53 16.61 8.47
CA PHE A 193 -13.57 17.65 8.56
C PHE A 193 -14.93 17.17 9.10
N ASN A 194 -15.21 15.87 9.05
CA ASN A 194 -16.49 15.31 9.48
C ASN A 194 -16.43 14.91 10.96
N LEU A 195 -16.81 15.83 11.85
CA LEU A 195 -16.75 15.61 13.30
C LEU A 195 -17.66 14.47 13.80
N GLY A 196 -18.72 14.14 13.06
CA GLY A 196 -19.61 13.00 13.34
C GLY A 196 -19.18 11.71 12.63
N GLY A 197 -18.17 11.79 11.76
CA GLY A 197 -17.69 10.68 10.95
C GLY A 197 -16.70 9.79 11.72
N LEU A 198 -17.09 8.54 11.93
CA LEU A 198 -16.28 7.51 12.59
C LEU A 198 -15.75 6.45 11.60
N GLY A 199 -15.74 6.79 10.31
CA GLY A 199 -15.19 5.94 9.26
C GLY A 199 -13.66 5.96 9.28
N CYS A 200 -13.08 4.77 9.27
CA CYS A 200 -11.66 4.51 9.01
C CYS A 200 -11.57 3.72 7.70
N ASN A 201 -10.64 4.06 6.82
CA ASN A 201 -10.42 3.32 5.59
C ASN A 201 -8.97 2.82 5.48
N GLY A 202 -8.76 1.79 4.68
CA GLY A 202 -7.46 1.14 4.52
C GLY A 202 -6.44 2.07 3.88
N GLU A 203 -6.90 3.05 3.08
CA GLU A 203 -6.08 4.13 2.55
C GLU A 203 -5.41 4.91 3.68
N THR A 204 -6.21 5.42 4.61
CA THR A 204 -5.75 6.32 5.67
C THR A 204 -4.95 5.54 6.69
N VAL A 205 -5.51 4.44 7.20
CA VAL A 205 -4.83 3.65 8.25
C VAL A 205 -3.58 3.00 7.67
N GLY A 206 -3.65 2.45 6.45
CA GLY A 206 -2.50 1.84 5.79
C GLY A 206 -1.40 2.85 5.52
N ALA A 207 -1.71 4.03 4.95
CA ALA A 207 -0.69 5.06 4.71
C ALA A 207 -0.04 5.53 6.02
N TYR A 208 -0.81 5.59 7.11
CA TYR A 208 -0.29 5.88 8.44
C TYR A 208 0.66 4.78 8.94
N VAL A 209 0.32 3.49 8.75
CA VAL A 209 1.20 2.36 9.06
C VAL A 209 2.51 2.46 8.27
N ALA A 210 2.44 2.66 6.96
CA ALA A 210 3.62 2.76 6.10
C ALA A 210 4.53 3.94 6.50
N LEU A 211 3.97 5.15 6.67
CA LEU A 211 4.75 6.32 7.04
C LEU A 211 5.38 6.18 8.43
N SER A 212 4.62 5.65 9.40
CA SER A 212 5.12 5.38 10.74
C SER A 212 6.29 4.39 10.73
N ALA A 213 6.16 3.27 10.02
CA ALA A 213 7.21 2.26 9.95
C ALA A 213 8.49 2.80 9.30
N HIS A 214 8.35 3.56 8.22
CA HIS A 214 9.46 4.24 7.54
C HIS A 214 10.16 5.27 8.42
N LEU A 215 9.40 6.12 9.13
CA LEU A 215 9.96 7.09 10.06
C LEU A 215 10.67 6.42 11.23
N TRP A 216 10.15 5.31 11.76
CA TRP A 216 10.87 4.51 12.75
C TRP A 216 12.20 4.01 12.19
N GLU A 217 12.20 3.40 11.01
CA GLU A 217 13.42 2.85 10.41
C GLU A 217 14.49 3.92 10.20
N ALA A 218 14.09 5.12 9.77
CA ALA A 218 15.00 6.23 9.53
C ALA A 218 15.52 6.93 10.81
N THR A 219 14.75 6.90 11.91
CA THR A 219 15.05 7.72 13.10
C THR A 219 15.35 6.92 14.36
N GLY A 220 14.98 5.64 14.41
CA GLY A 220 14.98 4.81 15.61
C GLY A 220 13.96 5.23 16.68
N ASN A 221 13.07 6.20 16.39
CA ASN A 221 12.11 6.70 17.37
C ASN A 221 10.95 5.71 17.56
N THR A 222 10.84 5.15 18.77
CA THR A 222 9.85 4.12 19.11
C THR A 222 8.42 4.63 19.06
N THR A 223 8.16 5.94 19.15
CA THR A 223 6.82 6.49 18.96
C THR A 223 6.23 6.13 17.61
N TYR A 224 7.06 6.18 16.55
CA TYR A 224 6.63 5.79 15.21
C TYR A 224 6.44 4.27 15.09
N LEU A 225 7.29 3.48 15.76
CA LEU A 225 7.12 2.02 15.79
C LEU A 225 5.81 1.62 16.46
N ASP A 226 5.56 2.16 17.65
CA ASP A 226 4.33 1.95 18.41
C ASP A 226 3.09 2.29 17.59
N ALA A 227 3.13 3.39 16.84
CA ALA A 227 2.03 3.81 15.97
C ALA A 227 1.83 2.85 14.80
N ALA A 228 2.93 2.43 14.14
CA ALA A 228 2.87 1.46 13.05
C ALA A 228 2.27 0.12 13.51
N GLU A 229 2.72 -0.40 14.65
CA GLU A 229 2.26 -1.68 15.20
C GLU A 229 0.77 -1.62 15.58
N LYS A 230 0.36 -0.58 16.31
CA LYS A 230 -1.04 -0.40 16.74
C LYS A 230 -1.99 -0.26 15.54
N SER A 231 -1.61 0.51 14.53
CA SER A 231 -2.44 0.70 13.34
C SER A 231 -2.47 -0.54 12.43
N ALA A 232 -1.36 -1.30 12.35
CA ALA A 232 -1.34 -2.58 11.65
C ALA A 232 -2.24 -3.62 12.36
N ASP A 233 -2.21 -3.65 13.70
CA ASP A 233 -3.08 -4.49 14.52
C ASP A 233 -4.56 -4.12 14.34
N PHE A 234 -4.89 -2.82 14.28
CA PHE A 234 -6.25 -2.38 13.95
C PHE A 234 -6.71 -2.91 12.58
N MET A 235 -5.89 -2.75 11.53
CA MET A 235 -6.22 -3.26 10.19
C MET A 235 -6.37 -4.78 10.19
N TYR A 236 -5.48 -5.50 10.88
CA TYR A 236 -5.54 -6.95 10.98
C TYR A 236 -6.80 -7.43 11.71
N ASN A 237 -7.19 -6.78 12.80
CA ASN A 237 -8.31 -7.25 13.61
C ASN A 237 -9.69 -6.80 13.09
N HIS A 238 -9.78 -5.61 12.50
CA HIS A 238 -11.08 -5.03 12.09
C HIS A 238 -11.30 -5.00 10.57
N MET A 239 -10.24 -5.05 9.76
CA MET A 239 -10.34 -4.86 8.31
C MET A 239 -9.91 -6.09 7.50
N TYR A 240 -9.24 -7.07 8.11
CA TYR A 240 -8.83 -8.28 7.42
C TYR A 240 -10.02 -9.23 7.18
N SER A 241 -10.32 -9.48 5.91
CA SER A 241 -11.25 -10.53 5.49
C SER A 241 -10.56 -11.89 5.57
N GLN A 242 -11.00 -12.76 6.48
CA GLN A 242 -10.46 -14.12 6.56
C GLN A 242 -10.82 -14.98 5.35
N SER A 243 -11.96 -14.73 4.70
CA SER A 243 -12.42 -15.51 3.54
C SER A 243 -11.59 -15.21 2.29
N ASP A 244 -11.33 -13.93 2.06
CA ASP A 244 -10.61 -13.46 0.87
C ASP A 244 -9.11 -13.30 1.13
N GLN A 245 -8.71 -13.31 2.40
CA GLN A 245 -7.34 -13.08 2.88
C GLN A 245 -6.78 -11.73 2.42
N ILE A 246 -7.60 -10.69 2.38
CA ILE A 246 -7.25 -9.31 1.98
C ILE A 246 -7.80 -8.31 2.99
N ILE A 247 -7.34 -7.06 2.90
CA ILE A 247 -7.88 -5.93 3.66
C ILE A 247 -9.08 -5.32 2.93
N VAL A 248 -10.23 -5.24 3.61
CA VAL A 248 -11.39 -4.52 3.08
C VAL A 248 -11.19 -3.01 3.18
N ASP A 249 -11.97 -2.26 2.41
CA ASP A 249 -11.72 -0.84 2.21
C ASP A 249 -12.03 0.01 3.44
N SER A 250 -13.18 -0.16 4.07
CA SER A 250 -13.58 0.71 5.19
C SER A 250 -14.11 -0.09 6.36
N TYR A 251 -13.86 0.44 7.55
CA TYR A 251 -14.44 0.00 8.81
C TYR A 251 -14.93 1.23 9.60
N ASN A 252 -16.17 1.20 10.05
CA ASN A 252 -16.74 2.25 10.87
C ASN A 252 -16.75 1.81 12.33
N ILE A 253 -15.92 2.43 13.16
CA ILE A 253 -15.80 2.06 14.58
C ILE A 253 -17.06 2.45 15.38
N GLY A 254 -17.90 3.34 14.88
CA GLY A 254 -19.17 3.69 15.52
C GLY A 254 -20.27 2.64 15.31
N THR A 255 -20.29 1.98 14.16
CA THR A 255 -21.27 0.93 13.84
C THR A 255 -20.69 -0.49 13.91
N CYS A 256 -19.38 -0.62 14.15
CA CYS A 256 -18.64 -1.88 14.16
C CYS A 256 -18.86 -2.71 12.88
N GLY A 257 -18.84 -2.03 11.73
CA GLY A 257 -19.16 -2.62 10.44
C GLY A 257 -18.15 -2.26 9.37
N SER A 258 -17.80 -3.25 8.55
CA SER A 258 -16.99 -3.08 7.35
C SER A 258 -17.86 -2.95 6.09
N ASN A 259 -17.26 -2.43 5.01
CA ASN A 259 -17.77 -2.64 3.66
C ASN A 259 -17.11 -3.87 3.01
N ASN A 260 -17.64 -4.33 1.88
CA ASN A 260 -17.05 -5.42 1.09
C ASN A 260 -16.23 -4.88 -0.10
N LEU A 261 -15.93 -3.58 -0.12
CA LEU A 261 -15.09 -3.00 -1.16
C LEU A 261 -13.64 -3.39 -0.88
N SER A 262 -12.88 -3.58 -1.95
CA SER A 262 -11.51 -4.10 -1.87
C SER A 262 -10.70 -3.46 -2.98
N LEU A 263 -9.76 -2.62 -2.59
CA LEU A 263 -8.94 -1.81 -3.48
C LEU A 263 -7.46 -2.17 -3.28
N THR A 264 -6.68 -2.15 -4.35
CA THR A 264 -5.28 -2.62 -4.31
C THR A 264 -4.43 -1.76 -3.39
N TYR A 265 -4.65 -0.44 -3.32
CA TYR A 265 -3.85 0.43 -2.44
C TYR A 265 -4.03 0.09 -0.96
N ASN A 266 -5.18 -0.43 -0.53
CA ASN A 266 -5.41 -0.85 0.86
C ASN A 266 -4.42 -1.95 1.25
N GLN A 267 -4.15 -2.86 0.31
CA GLN A 267 -3.14 -3.90 0.48
C GLN A 267 -1.75 -3.29 0.42
N GLY A 268 -1.52 -2.40 -0.55
CA GLY A 268 -0.23 -1.77 -0.79
C GLY A 268 0.32 -1.09 0.47
N PHE A 269 -0.41 -0.15 1.04
CA PHE A 269 0.12 0.58 2.20
C PHE A 269 0.36 -0.33 3.42
N LEU A 270 -0.52 -1.30 3.69
CA LEU A 270 -0.28 -2.25 4.78
C LEU A 270 0.93 -3.16 4.49
N LEU A 271 1.04 -3.71 3.28
CA LEU A 271 2.18 -4.54 2.86
C LEU A 271 3.51 -3.79 3.02
N GLU A 272 3.52 -2.51 2.66
CA GLU A 272 4.70 -1.65 2.78
C GLU A 272 5.15 -1.52 4.24
N GLY A 273 4.24 -1.21 5.17
CA GLY A 273 4.59 -1.17 6.60
C GLY A 273 4.92 -2.53 7.20
N LEU A 274 4.21 -3.59 6.81
CA LEU A 274 4.51 -4.97 7.24
C LEU A 274 5.89 -5.45 6.77
N SER A 275 6.38 -4.96 5.63
CA SER A 275 7.73 -5.26 5.15
C SER A 275 8.82 -4.81 6.14
N ILE A 276 8.54 -3.76 6.92
CA ILE A 276 9.41 -3.23 7.97
C ILE A 276 9.12 -3.93 9.30
N LEU A 277 7.85 -3.97 9.73
CA LEU A 277 7.44 -4.57 11.01
C LEU A 277 7.84 -6.05 11.13
N SER A 278 7.81 -6.81 10.02
CA SER A 278 8.18 -8.23 10.01
C SER A 278 9.65 -8.53 10.30
N SER A 279 10.54 -7.54 10.15
CA SER A 279 11.97 -7.65 10.48
C SER A 279 12.37 -6.88 11.74
N THR A 280 11.42 -6.14 12.32
CA THR A 280 11.62 -5.31 13.51
C THR A 280 11.63 -6.18 14.79
N PRO A 281 12.40 -5.81 15.83
CA PRO A 281 12.40 -6.52 17.12
C PRO A 281 11.16 -6.22 17.99
N VAL A 282 9.95 -6.38 17.44
CA VAL A 282 8.68 -6.37 18.19
C VAL A 282 8.23 -7.79 18.53
N SER A 283 7.43 -7.95 19.58
CA SER A 283 6.91 -9.27 20.02
C SER A 283 6.08 -9.96 18.95
N ASP A 284 5.35 -9.19 18.14
CA ASP A 284 4.42 -9.70 17.13
C ASP A 284 5.05 -9.82 15.73
N ASN A 285 6.38 -9.76 15.63
CA ASN A 285 7.06 -9.84 14.33
C ASN A 285 6.71 -11.10 13.53
N SER A 286 6.46 -12.23 14.22
CA SER A 286 6.05 -13.49 13.60
C SER A 286 4.64 -13.43 13.04
N THR A 287 3.73 -12.72 13.72
CA THR A 287 2.38 -12.40 13.23
C THR A 287 2.47 -11.55 11.97
N TRP A 288 3.27 -10.48 12.00
CA TRP A 288 3.48 -9.59 10.85
C TRP A 288 4.12 -10.30 9.66
N SER A 289 5.10 -11.16 9.91
CA SER A 289 5.71 -11.98 8.86
C SER A 289 4.71 -12.97 8.23
N SER A 290 3.87 -13.62 9.04
CA SER A 290 2.84 -14.53 8.55
C SER A 290 1.74 -13.79 7.77
N LEU A 291 1.29 -12.64 8.27
CA LEU A 291 0.31 -11.80 7.58
C LEU A 291 0.86 -11.28 6.27
N LEU A 292 2.11 -10.78 6.25
CA LEU A 292 2.79 -10.32 5.05
C LEU A 292 2.83 -11.41 3.96
N GLN A 293 3.29 -12.61 4.33
CA GLN A 293 3.33 -13.76 3.42
C GLN A 293 1.95 -14.13 2.88
N THR A 294 0.93 -14.10 3.74
CA THR A 294 -0.45 -14.38 3.37
C THR A 294 -0.98 -13.35 2.37
N LEU A 295 -0.82 -12.07 2.68
CA LEU A 295 -1.27 -10.96 1.83
C LEU A 295 -0.53 -10.95 0.48
N VAL A 296 0.77 -11.25 0.44
CA VAL A 296 1.49 -11.38 -0.84
C VAL A 296 0.83 -12.43 -1.72
N VAL A 297 0.53 -13.63 -1.20
CA VAL A 297 -0.06 -14.70 -1.99
C VAL A 297 -1.50 -14.37 -2.39
N SER A 298 -2.34 -13.94 -1.45
CA SER A 298 -3.76 -13.69 -1.72
C SER A 298 -3.97 -12.54 -2.70
N THR A 299 -3.17 -11.48 -2.60
CA THR A 299 -3.39 -10.26 -3.38
C THR A 299 -2.94 -10.40 -4.83
N VAL A 300 -1.79 -11.03 -5.10
CA VAL A 300 -1.31 -11.25 -6.48
C VAL A 300 -2.11 -12.30 -7.23
N HIS A 301 -2.84 -13.16 -6.52
CA HIS A 301 -3.76 -14.15 -7.10
C HIS A 301 -5.23 -13.70 -7.07
N SER A 302 -5.51 -12.51 -6.54
CA SER A 302 -6.89 -12.08 -6.34
C SER A 302 -7.61 -11.86 -7.67
N PRO A 303 -8.71 -12.58 -7.95
CA PRO A 303 -9.49 -12.39 -9.16
C PRO A 303 -10.26 -11.06 -9.16
N GLN A 304 -10.27 -10.32 -8.05
CA GLN A 304 -10.88 -8.99 -7.96
C GLN A 304 -10.08 -7.93 -8.72
N TRP A 305 -8.76 -8.11 -8.82
CA TRP A 305 -7.86 -7.13 -9.42
C TRP A 305 -7.06 -7.68 -10.59
N THR A 306 -6.97 -9.00 -10.73
CA THR A 306 -6.17 -9.66 -11.77
C THR A 306 -7.04 -10.48 -12.71
N ILE A 307 -6.65 -10.52 -13.99
CA ILE A 307 -7.27 -11.45 -14.94
C ILE A 307 -6.86 -12.88 -14.59
N SER A 308 -7.83 -13.77 -14.42
CA SER A 308 -7.58 -15.15 -13.98
C SER A 308 -7.05 -16.10 -15.06
N SER A 309 -7.30 -15.82 -16.35
CA SER A 309 -6.97 -16.73 -17.45
C SER A 309 -6.85 -16.03 -18.81
N GLY A 310 -6.35 -16.75 -19.81
CA GLY A 310 -6.18 -16.25 -21.19
C GLY A 310 -4.88 -15.48 -21.40
N ASP A 311 -4.77 -14.81 -22.56
CA ASP A 311 -3.52 -14.14 -22.97
C ASP A 311 -3.09 -12.99 -22.04
N ASN A 312 -4.01 -12.48 -21.23
CA ASN A 312 -3.78 -11.40 -20.26
C ASN A 312 -3.80 -11.89 -18.80
N ALA A 313 -3.72 -13.20 -18.55
CA ALA A 313 -3.73 -13.75 -17.20
C ALA A 313 -2.64 -13.14 -16.32
N GLY A 314 -3.00 -12.76 -15.10
CA GLY A 314 -2.14 -12.12 -14.10
C GLY A 314 -2.02 -10.60 -14.25
N VAL A 315 -2.51 -9.99 -15.33
CA VAL A 315 -2.49 -8.52 -15.51
C VAL A 315 -3.45 -7.85 -14.54
N LEU A 316 -3.01 -6.78 -13.88
CA LEU A 316 -3.84 -5.92 -13.04
C LEU A 316 -4.83 -5.11 -13.90
N THR A 317 -6.11 -5.20 -13.57
CA THR A 317 -7.22 -4.57 -14.31
C THR A 317 -8.19 -3.81 -13.40
N GLU A 318 -7.70 -3.35 -12.25
CA GLU A 318 -8.55 -2.67 -11.27
C GLU A 318 -9.28 -1.49 -11.91
N THR A 319 -10.60 -1.66 -12.07
CA THR A 319 -11.56 -0.66 -12.60
C THR A 319 -11.25 -0.11 -14.00
N ASP A 320 -10.74 -0.94 -14.92
CA ASP A 320 -10.39 -0.55 -16.30
C ASP A 320 -11.59 -0.18 -17.22
N SER A 321 -12.75 0.19 -16.66
CA SER A 321 -13.98 0.45 -17.39
C SER A 321 -14.26 1.92 -17.74
N GLY A 322 -13.45 2.85 -17.23
CA GLY A 322 -13.61 4.29 -17.47
C GLY A 322 -13.02 4.76 -18.80
N ASP A 323 -13.30 6.02 -19.16
CA ASP A 323 -12.62 6.70 -20.28
C ASP A 323 -11.14 6.93 -19.88
N PRO A 324 -10.17 6.24 -20.50
CA PRO A 324 -8.77 6.31 -20.09
C PRO A 324 -8.11 7.66 -20.40
N THR A 325 -8.78 8.52 -21.18
CA THR A 325 -8.35 9.90 -21.47
C THR A 325 -8.84 10.92 -20.45
N LYS A 326 -9.64 10.48 -19.47
CA LYS A 326 -10.08 11.30 -18.33
C LYS A 326 -9.54 10.71 -17.04
N PHE A 327 -9.09 11.61 -16.17
CA PHE A 327 -8.59 11.20 -14.88
C PHE A 327 -9.72 10.61 -14.02
N HIS A 328 -9.47 9.39 -13.56
CA HIS A 328 -10.16 8.75 -12.45
C HIS A 328 -9.08 8.26 -11.50
N GLU A 329 -9.29 8.45 -10.20
CA GLU A 329 -8.34 8.04 -9.17
C GLU A 329 -8.01 6.54 -9.25
N SER A 330 -8.97 5.76 -9.71
CA SER A 330 -8.82 4.32 -9.81
C SER A 330 -7.75 3.87 -10.82
N TRP A 331 -7.33 4.75 -11.74
CA TRP A 331 -6.19 4.50 -12.63
C TRP A 331 -4.86 4.34 -11.87
N ILE A 332 -4.76 4.90 -10.67
CA ILE A 332 -3.51 4.97 -9.89
C ILE A 332 -3.60 4.25 -8.54
N PHE A 333 -4.71 3.58 -8.22
CA PHE A 333 -4.84 2.75 -7.01
C PHE A 333 -3.73 1.69 -6.91
N ARG A 334 -3.37 1.08 -8.05
CA ARG A 334 -2.29 0.09 -8.17
C ARG A 334 -0.88 0.61 -7.82
N ASN A 335 -0.69 1.92 -7.66
CA ASN A 335 0.63 2.51 -7.44
C ASN A 335 1.20 2.13 -6.06
N ALA A 336 0.41 2.32 -4.99
CA ALA A 336 0.81 1.92 -3.65
C ALA A 336 1.06 0.40 -3.58
N PHE A 337 0.24 -0.40 -4.27
CA PHE A 337 0.39 -1.85 -4.31
C PHE A 337 1.70 -2.29 -4.99
N THR A 338 1.98 -1.77 -6.18
CA THR A 338 3.21 -2.10 -6.92
C THR A 338 4.46 -1.65 -6.19
N ARG A 339 4.44 -0.46 -5.57
CA ARG A 339 5.52 0.05 -4.72
C ARG A 339 5.76 -0.85 -3.51
N ALA A 340 4.70 -1.24 -2.80
CA ALA A 340 4.80 -2.12 -1.65
C ALA A 340 5.35 -3.51 -2.00
N LEU A 341 4.92 -4.10 -3.12
CA LEU A 341 5.48 -5.37 -3.60
C LEU A 341 6.99 -5.26 -3.86
N TYR A 342 7.45 -4.12 -4.41
CA TYR A 342 8.89 -3.88 -4.55
C TYR A 342 9.58 -3.78 -3.19
N GLU A 343 9.03 -3.06 -2.21
CA GLU A 343 9.60 -2.96 -0.86
C GLU A 343 9.74 -4.35 -0.24
N VAL A 344 8.70 -5.19 -0.31
CA VAL A 344 8.73 -6.58 0.18
C VAL A 344 9.79 -7.40 -0.56
N TRP A 345 9.83 -7.33 -1.89
CA TRP A 345 10.82 -8.05 -2.70
C TRP A 345 12.25 -7.65 -2.34
N SER A 346 12.51 -6.34 -2.18
CA SER A 346 13.85 -5.80 -1.91
C SER A 346 14.42 -6.21 -0.56
N ARG A 347 13.53 -6.48 0.42
CA ARG A 347 13.87 -6.93 1.78
C ARG A 347 13.89 -8.45 1.93
N THR A 348 13.47 -9.16 0.89
CA THR A 348 13.40 -10.63 0.90
C THR A 348 14.62 -11.21 0.19
N SER A 349 15.07 -12.39 0.62
CA SER A 349 16.11 -13.12 -0.13
C SER A 349 15.68 -13.31 -1.59
N PRO A 350 16.49 -12.90 -2.59
CA PRO A 350 16.12 -12.99 -4.00
C PRO A 350 15.82 -14.40 -4.52
N SER A 351 16.32 -15.43 -3.83
CA SER A 351 16.08 -16.85 -4.14
C SER A 351 14.96 -17.47 -3.31
N SER A 352 14.21 -16.68 -2.55
CA SER A 352 13.06 -17.20 -1.82
C SER A 352 11.87 -17.37 -2.76
N PRO A 353 10.99 -18.36 -2.52
CA PRO A 353 9.77 -18.52 -3.31
C PRO A 353 8.88 -17.27 -3.35
N MET A 354 8.82 -16.50 -2.25
CA MET A 354 8.06 -15.25 -2.19
C MET A 354 8.64 -14.18 -3.12
N ALA A 355 9.98 -14.00 -3.12
CA ALA A 355 10.63 -13.07 -4.03
C ALA A 355 10.45 -13.49 -5.50
N GLU A 356 10.52 -14.78 -5.81
CA GLU A 356 10.26 -15.31 -7.15
C GLU A 356 8.81 -15.05 -7.60
N LEU A 357 7.82 -15.24 -6.72
CA LEU A 357 6.42 -14.94 -7.01
C LEU A 357 6.20 -13.45 -7.30
N ILE A 358 6.69 -12.57 -6.42
CA ILE A 358 6.55 -11.13 -6.59
C ILE A 358 7.22 -10.67 -7.88
N GLN A 359 8.44 -11.16 -8.14
CA GLN A 359 9.16 -10.84 -9.37
C GLN A 359 8.38 -11.29 -10.61
N ALA A 360 7.88 -12.52 -10.63
CA ALA A 360 7.08 -13.03 -11.73
C ALA A 360 5.84 -12.15 -11.97
N PHE A 361 5.12 -11.81 -10.90
CA PHE A 361 3.94 -10.94 -10.97
C PHE A 361 4.27 -9.55 -11.54
N MET A 362 5.34 -8.90 -11.07
CA MET A 362 5.77 -7.59 -11.58
C MET A 362 6.23 -7.66 -13.04
N LEU A 363 6.86 -8.76 -13.45
CA LEU A 363 7.23 -8.99 -14.84
C LEU A 363 6.03 -9.23 -15.76
N VAL A 364 4.92 -9.81 -15.27
CA VAL A 364 3.65 -9.83 -16.00
C VAL A 364 3.17 -8.42 -16.31
N GLN A 365 3.15 -7.53 -15.29
CA GLN A 365 2.72 -6.14 -15.46
C GLN A 365 3.62 -5.38 -16.42
N TYR A 366 4.93 -5.52 -16.25
CA TYR A 366 5.94 -4.91 -17.11
C TYR A 366 5.77 -5.32 -18.58
N ASN A 367 5.61 -6.62 -18.84
CA ASN A 367 5.44 -7.10 -20.21
C ASN A 367 4.08 -6.69 -20.80
N ALA A 368 3.02 -6.61 -20.01
CA ALA A 368 1.72 -6.10 -20.47
C ALA A 368 1.80 -4.61 -20.85
N LEU A 369 2.48 -3.80 -20.02
CA LEU A 369 2.73 -2.39 -20.34
C LEU A 369 3.44 -2.22 -21.68
N LEU A 370 4.52 -2.97 -21.91
CA LEU A 370 5.29 -2.87 -23.15
C LEU A 370 4.55 -3.40 -24.38
N ASP A 371 3.87 -4.55 -24.25
CA ASP A 371 3.26 -5.23 -25.39
C ASP A 371 1.90 -4.64 -25.79
N LEU A 372 1.11 -4.21 -24.80
CA LEU A 372 -0.33 -3.98 -24.97
C LEU A 372 -0.72 -2.52 -24.75
N ALA A 373 -0.07 -1.84 -23.81
CA ALA A 373 -0.44 -0.50 -23.36
C ALA A 373 0.47 0.60 -23.91
N SER A 374 1.62 0.23 -24.48
CA SER A 374 2.63 1.18 -24.96
C SER A 374 2.29 1.72 -26.34
N ASN A 375 2.40 3.04 -26.51
CA ASN A 375 2.44 3.67 -27.82
C ASN A 375 3.90 3.77 -28.27
N GLU A 376 4.38 2.75 -28.99
CA GLU A 376 5.73 2.69 -29.57
C GLU A 376 6.90 2.85 -28.57
N GLY A 377 6.66 2.63 -27.28
CA GLY A 377 7.65 2.83 -26.21
C GLY A 377 7.68 4.24 -25.61
N ASP A 378 6.93 5.19 -26.18
CA ASP A 378 6.98 6.61 -25.79
C ASP A 378 6.14 6.92 -24.54
N PHE A 379 4.93 6.35 -24.46
CA PHE A 379 4.03 6.53 -23.34
C PHE A 379 3.07 5.35 -23.19
N TYR A 380 2.46 5.24 -22.01
CA TYR A 380 1.63 4.10 -21.62
C TYR A 380 0.18 4.50 -21.35
N SER A 381 -0.74 3.63 -21.76
CA SER A 381 -2.16 3.66 -21.36
C SER A 381 -2.32 3.27 -19.88
N PRO A 382 -3.26 3.87 -19.14
CA PRO A 382 -3.65 3.35 -17.82
C PRO A 382 -4.37 1.99 -17.90
N ILE A 383 -4.85 1.58 -19.08
CA ILE A 383 -5.42 0.25 -19.33
C ILE A 383 -4.31 -0.69 -19.79
N TRP A 384 -3.83 -1.56 -18.90
CA TRP A 384 -2.66 -2.41 -19.15
C TRP A 384 -2.92 -3.60 -20.06
N THR A 385 -4.19 -3.92 -20.28
CA THR A 385 -4.63 -4.95 -21.23
C THR A 385 -4.69 -4.44 -22.67
N GLY A 386 -4.44 -3.14 -22.86
CA GLY A 386 -4.49 -2.47 -24.15
C GLY A 386 -5.91 -2.07 -24.58
N PRO A 387 -6.03 -1.39 -25.72
CA PRO A 387 -4.92 -0.94 -26.57
C PRO A 387 -4.17 0.27 -25.97
N SER A 388 -3.03 0.61 -26.58
CA SER A 388 -2.33 1.87 -26.31
C SER A 388 -3.22 3.07 -26.61
N LEU A 389 -3.05 4.16 -25.84
CA LEU A 389 -3.68 5.43 -26.17
C LEU A 389 -2.98 6.13 -27.32
N GLN A 390 -3.74 6.97 -28.04
CA GLN A 390 -3.20 7.91 -29.03
C GLN A 390 -2.77 9.24 -28.39
N THR A 391 -3.19 9.48 -27.15
CA THR A 391 -2.87 10.68 -26.40
C THR A 391 -2.24 10.31 -25.07
N ARG A 392 -1.14 10.97 -24.79
CA ARG A 392 -0.40 10.84 -23.53
C ARG A 392 -1.18 11.48 -22.40
N VAL A 393 -1.28 10.75 -21.29
CA VAL A 393 -1.95 11.20 -20.06
C VAL A 393 -1.03 10.99 -18.83
N PRO A 394 -1.00 11.94 -17.87
CA PRO A 394 -0.13 11.84 -16.69
C PRO A 394 -0.40 10.62 -15.83
N TRP A 395 -1.66 10.25 -15.58
CA TRP A 395 -2.00 9.09 -14.74
C TRP A 395 -1.56 7.76 -15.36
N GLY A 396 -1.64 7.60 -16.69
CA GLY A 396 -1.11 6.41 -17.36
C GLY A 396 0.41 6.28 -17.22
N GLN A 397 1.12 7.41 -17.24
CA GLN A 397 2.57 7.46 -17.04
C GLN A 397 2.92 7.17 -15.59
N LEU A 398 2.21 7.78 -14.66
CA LEU A 398 2.41 7.61 -13.24
C LEU A 398 2.22 6.15 -12.82
N SER A 399 1.15 5.49 -13.27
CA SER A 399 0.92 4.07 -12.98
C SER A 399 1.96 3.15 -13.62
N ALA A 400 2.42 3.46 -14.83
CA ALA A 400 3.48 2.69 -15.48
C ALA A 400 4.82 2.84 -14.75
N LEU A 401 5.14 4.04 -14.24
CA LEU A 401 6.42 4.31 -13.59
C LEU A 401 6.70 3.39 -12.40
N GLU A 402 5.70 3.10 -11.57
CA GLU A 402 5.87 2.23 -10.39
C GLU A 402 6.30 0.80 -10.79
N VAL A 403 5.69 0.24 -11.84
CA VAL A 403 6.08 -1.07 -12.37
C VAL A 403 7.46 -1.03 -13.02
N LEU A 404 7.72 -0.01 -13.86
CA LEU A 404 8.99 0.16 -14.56
C LEU A 404 10.15 0.33 -13.58
N ASN A 405 9.95 1.07 -12.49
CA ASN A 405 10.90 1.22 -11.40
C ASN A 405 11.13 -0.11 -10.68
N ALA A 406 10.07 -0.80 -10.26
CA ALA A 406 10.18 -2.03 -9.47
C ALA A 406 11.01 -3.11 -10.17
N VAL A 407 10.88 -3.26 -11.49
CA VAL A 407 11.60 -4.30 -12.24
C VAL A 407 13.07 -3.97 -12.56
N LEU A 408 13.57 -2.77 -12.22
CA LEU A 408 14.96 -2.37 -12.52
C LEU A 408 15.98 -3.32 -11.89
N ASN A 409 15.76 -3.67 -10.62
CA ASN A 409 16.69 -4.49 -9.86
C ASN A 409 16.30 -5.98 -9.84
N MET A 410 15.12 -6.33 -10.36
CA MET A 410 14.70 -7.72 -10.48
C MET A 410 15.53 -8.43 -11.56
N PRO A 411 16.20 -9.56 -11.26
CA PRO A 411 17.11 -10.19 -12.21
C PRO A 411 16.38 -10.63 -13.50
N PRO A 412 17.06 -10.64 -14.65
CA PRO A 412 16.54 -11.34 -15.82
C PRO A 412 16.29 -12.80 -15.47
N ALA A 413 15.31 -13.43 -16.11
CA ALA A 413 15.18 -14.87 -15.99
C ALA A 413 16.45 -15.51 -16.54
N ASN A 414 17.29 -16.07 -15.67
CA ASN A 414 18.36 -16.95 -16.10
C ASN A 414 17.70 -18.12 -16.83
N ALA A 415 18.14 -18.40 -18.06
CA ALA A 415 17.64 -19.48 -18.91
C ALA A 415 18.03 -20.87 -18.35
N SER A 416 17.68 -21.15 -17.10
CA SER A 416 18.21 -22.25 -16.31
C SER A 416 17.11 -22.99 -15.55
N SER A 417 16.06 -23.43 -16.25
CA SER A 417 15.20 -24.53 -15.79
C SER A 417 14.29 -25.14 -16.88
N SER A 418 14.64 -25.05 -18.16
CA SER A 418 14.01 -25.87 -19.20
C SER A 418 14.83 -27.13 -19.50
N SER A 419 14.66 -28.19 -18.70
CA SER A 419 14.88 -29.55 -19.20
C SER A 419 14.22 -30.63 -18.32
N THR A 420 12.90 -30.75 -18.43
CA THR A 420 12.25 -32.07 -18.43
C THR A 420 11.92 -32.44 -19.87
N GLY A 421 12.97 -32.56 -20.69
CA GLY A 421 12.93 -33.13 -22.02
C GLY A 421 13.36 -34.59 -21.94
N THR A 422 12.43 -35.49 -22.21
CA THR A 422 12.57 -36.94 -22.33
C THR A 422 13.81 -37.32 -23.17
N LEU A 423 14.82 -37.92 -22.55
CA LEU A 423 16.00 -38.45 -23.26
C LEU A 423 15.79 -39.93 -23.60
N ALA A 424 15.71 -40.21 -24.90
CA ALA A 424 16.07 -41.50 -25.48
C ALA A 424 17.60 -41.73 -25.36
N PRO A 425 18.08 -42.98 -25.34
CA PRO A 425 19.47 -43.28 -24.98
C PRO A 425 20.45 -43.03 -26.13
N PRO A 426 21.62 -42.41 -25.89
CA PRO A 426 22.67 -42.33 -26.90
C PRO A 426 23.75 -43.40 -26.69
N THR A 427 24.16 -43.96 -27.82
CA THR A 427 25.28 -44.88 -28.02
C THR A 427 26.61 -44.25 -27.61
N ALA A 428 27.44 -45.04 -26.95
CA ALA A 428 28.74 -44.67 -26.40
C ALA A 428 29.80 -44.36 -27.48
N THR A 429 30.60 -43.32 -27.26
CA THR A 429 32.01 -43.29 -27.72
C THR A 429 32.84 -42.48 -26.73
N SER A 430 33.89 -43.13 -26.23
CA SER A 430 34.73 -42.73 -25.10
C SER A 430 35.86 -41.77 -25.47
N ARG A 431 36.08 -40.72 -24.66
CA ARG A 431 37.41 -40.14 -24.41
C ARG A 431 37.43 -39.38 -23.05
N PRO A 432 38.50 -39.52 -22.23
CA PRO A 432 38.47 -39.08 -20.84
C PRO A 432 38.99 -37.65 -20.67
N SER A 433 38.26 -36.85 -19.88
CA SER A 433 38.76 -35.60 -19.31
C SER A 433 38.38 -35.55 -17.82
N THR A 434 39.39 -35.31 -16.99
CA THR A 434 39.42 -35.22 -15.53
C THR A 434 38.37 -34.29 -14.94
N VAL A 435 37.55 -34.82 -14.03
CA VAL A 435 36.53 -34.10 -13.24
C VAL A 435 37.01 -33.96 -11.80
N SER A 436 37.05 -32.71 -11.30
CA SER A 436 37.13 -32.40 -9.87
C SER A 436 35.80 -32.71 -9.18
N THR A 437 35.83 -33.67 -8.25
CA THR A 437 34.72 -34.03 -7.37
C THR A 437 34.39 -32.90 -6.39
N ARG A 438 33.22 -32.27 -6.55
CA ARG A 438 32.55 -31.53 -5.47
C ARG A 438 31.70 -32.51 -4.65
N THR A 439 32.10 -32.74 -3.41
CA THR A 439 31.36 -33.47 -2.39
C THR A 439 30.08 -32.73 -1.99
N SER A 440 28.92 -33.35 -2.23
CA SER A 440 27.65 -32.97 -1.62
C SER A 440 27.72 -33.26 -0.11
N ARG A 441 27.42 -32.26 0.72
CA ARG A 441 27.32 -32.42 2.17
C ARG A 441 26.04 -33.17 2.49
N THR A 442 26.17 -34.46 2.77
CA THR A 442 25.12 -35.28 3.40
C THR A 442 24.91 -34.78 4.83
N LEU A 443 23.65 -34.53 5.20
CA LEU A 443 23.25 -34.24 6.58
C LEU A 443 23.83 -35.31 7.52
N SER A 444 24.54 -34.89 8.57
CA SER A 444 25.11 -35.84 9.52
C SER A 444 23.99 -36.55 10.26
N GLY A 445 24.18 -37.84 10.56
CA GLY A 445 23.20 -38.66 11.28
C GLY A 445 22.75 -38.07 12.63
N GLY A 446 23.52 -37.13 13.20
CA GLY A 446 23.15 -36.37 14.39
C GLY A 446 21.95 -35.43 14.21
N ALA A 447 21.76 -34.85 13.02
CA ALA A 447 20.60 -33.99 12.74
C ALA A 447 19.29 -34.80 12.67
N ILE A 448 19.36 -36.02 12.12
CA ILE A 448 18.21 -36.93 12.05
C ILE A 448 17.89 -37.48 13.44
N ALA A 449 18.89 -37.81 14.25
CA ALA A 449 18.69 -38.25 15.63
C ALA A 449 18.08 -37.15 16.53
N GLY A 450 18.49 -35.88 16.35
CA GLY A 450 17.97 -34.75 17.12
C GLY A 450 16.47 -34.49 16.88
N ILE A 451 16.01 -34.62 15.63
CA ILE A 451 14.59 -34.45 15.27
C ILE A 451 13.72 -35.54 15.90
N VAL A 452 14.20 -36.79 15.89
CA VAL A 452 13.46 -37.91 16.47
C VAL A 452 13.34 -37.78 18.00
N VAL A 453 14.42 -37.38 18.68
CA VAL A 453 14.39 -37.18 20.14
C VAL A 453 13.49 -35.99 20.52
N GLY A 454 13.55 -34.88 19.77
CA GLY A 454 12.70 -33.71 20.00
C GLY A 454 11.20 -34.01 19.83
N ALA A 455 10.83 -34.78 18.80
CA ALA A 455 9.45 -35.18 18.57
C ALA A 455 8.91 -36.09 19.68
N ILE A 456 9.72 -37.03 20.18
CA ILE A 456 9.33 -37.93 21.27
C ILE A 456 9.16 -37.15 22.59
N ALA A 457 10.10 -36.24 22.89
CA ALA A 457 10.02 -35.41 24.09
C ALA A 457 8.81 -34.45 24.07
N GLY A 458 8.53 -33.83 22.91
CA GLY A 458 7.37 -32.97 22.72
C GLY A 458 6.04 -33.74 22.87
N ALA A 459 5.95 -34.94 22.29
CA ALA A 459 4.78 -35.79 22.43
C ALA A 459 4.54 -36.23 23.89
N LEU A 460 5.60 -36.61 24.61
CA LEU A 460 5.51 -36.94 26.05
C LEU A 460 5.08 -35.74 26.89
N GLY A 461 5.61 -34.55 26.61
CA GLY A 461 5.22 -33.30 27.28
C GLY A 461 3.74 -32.97 27.07
N ALA A 462 3.24 -33.11 25.85
CA ALA A 462 1.83 -32.87 25.52
C ALA A 462 0.90 -33.86 26.25
N LEU A 463 1.26 -35.16 26.31
CA LEU A 463 0.49 -36.17 27.02
C LEU A 463 0.41 -35.90 28.53
N ILE A 464 1.52 -35.47 29.14
CA ILE A 464 1.56 -35.07 30.55
C ILE A 464 0.68 -33.83 30.76
N GLY A 465 0.75 -32.83 29.88
CA GLY A 465 -0.08 -31.62 29.95
C GLY A 465 -1.57 -31.92 29.89
N VAL A 466 -2.00 -32.77 28.96
CA VAL A 466 -3.40 -33.22 28.85
C VAL A 466 -3.82 -34.02 30.09
N GLY A 467 -2.93 -34.87 30.63
CA GLY A 467 -3.18 -35.59 31.88
C GLY A 467 -3.40 -34.68 33.08
N LEU A 468 -2.66 -33.57 33.18
CA LEU A 468 -2.80 -32.59 34.25
C LEU A 468 -4.09 -31.75 34.10
N LEU A 469 -4.43 -31.33 32.87
CA LEU A 469 -5.65 -30.56 32.60
C LEU A 469 -6.92 -31.38 32.84
N THR A 470 -6.94 -32.65 32.40
CA THR A 470 -8.08 -33.55 32.66
C THR A 470 -8.23 -33.87 34.13
N ARG A 471 -7.14 -33.90 34.90
CA ARG A 471 -7.17 -34.10 36.36
C ARG A 471 -7.66 -32.85 37.11
N ARG A 472 -7.40 -31.64 36.60
CA ARG A 472 -7.98 -30.38 37.13
C ARG A 472 -9.49 -30.31 36.85
N ASN A 473 -9.93 -30.53 35.62
CA ASN A 473 -11.35 -30.49 35.27
C ASN A 473 -12.20 -31.55 36.01
N LYS A 474 -11.61 -32.68 36.41
CA LYS A 474 -12.30 -33.68 37.26
C LYS A 474 -12.44 -33.25 38.71
N ARG A 475 -11.57 -32.37 39.22
CA ARG A 475 -11.72 -31.79 40.56
C ARG A 475 -12.81 -30.72 40.56
N ASP A 476 -12.86 -29.88 39.53
CA ASP A 476 -13.86 -28.81 39.44
C ASP A 476 -15.29 -29.36 39.28
N LYS A 477 -15.45 -30.50 38.59
CA LYS A 477 -16.76 -31.18 38.47
C LYS A 477 -17.23 -31.91 39.73
N ALA A 478 -16.35 -32.17 40.69
CA ALA A 478 -16.73 -32.74 41.98
C ALA A 478 -17.24 -31.66 42.96
N GLU A 479 -17.01 -30.39 42.66
CA GLU A 479 -17.42 -29.25 43.50
C GLU A 479 -18.73 -28.60 43.02
N GLN A 480 -19.21 -28.94 41.82
CA GLN A 480 -20.36 -28.29 41.18
C GLN A 480 -21.66 -29.10 41.22
N SER A 481 -21.72 -30.21 41.98
CA SER A 481 -22.93 -31.04 42.13
C SER A 481 -23.81 -30.65 43.33
N ASP A 482 -23.65 -29.45 43.92
CA ASP A 482 -24.38 -29.04 45.13
C ASP A 482 -25.01 -27.62 45.04
N LEU A 483 -25.25 -27.10 43.83
CA LEU A 483 -26.01 -25.85 43.66
C LEU A 483 -27.17 -26.03 42.70
N GLY A 484 -28.36 -25.82 43.25
CA GLY A 484 -29.65 -26.05 42.61
C GLY A 484 -29.91 -25.24 41.35
N GLU A 485 -30.68 -25.89 40.51
CA GLU A 485 -31.38 -25.46 39.30
C GLU A 485 -32.08 -24.09 39.48
N VAL A 486 -31.64 -23.10 38.70
CA VAL A 486 -32.37 -21.85 38.45
C VAL A 486 -32.47 -21.66 36.95
N ASP A 487 -33.70 -21.60 36.47
CA ASP A 487 -34.07 -21.48 35.06
C ASP A 487 -34.25 -20.00 34.67
N PRO A 488 -33.57 -19.46 33.63
CA PRO A 488 -33.80 -18.09 33.21
C PRO A 488 -34.40 -17.97 31.79
N PHE A 489 -35.65 -17.45 31.78
CA PHE A 489 -36.37 -16.65 30.76
C PHE A 489 -37.36 -17.31 29.76
N PRO A 490 -38.55 -16.69 29.57
CA PRO A 490 -39.48 -16.99 28.47
C PRO A 490 -39.26 -16.08 27.22
N PRO A 491 -39.85 -16.42 26.05
CA PRO A 491 -39.47 -15.86 24.75
C PRO A 491 -40.05 -14.47 24.44
N GLY A 492 -39.29 -13.70 23.66
CA GLY A 492 -39.51 -12.29 23.35
C GLY A 492 -40.60 -11.95 22.31
N LEU A 493 -40.94 -10.67 22.26
CA LEU A 493 -41.78 -10.01 21.25
C LEU A 493 -40.91 -9.20 20.28
N PRO A 494 -41.33 -9.04 19.00
CA PRO A 494 -40.55 -8.33 18.00
C PRO A 494 -40.69 -6.80 18.13
N VAL A 495 -39.56 -6.09 18.07
CA VAL A 495 -39.51 -4.63 18.01
C VAL A 495 -39.55 -4.17 16.55
N ILE A 496 -40.57 -3.40 16.19
CA ILE A 496 -40.69 -2.70 14.91
C ILE A 496 -39.84 -1.43 14.99
N GLN A 497 -38.79 -1.34 14.18
CA GLN A 497 -37.99 -0.12 14.03
C GLN A 497 -38.69 0.85 13.07
N ARG A 498 -39.05 2.03 13.60
CA ARG A 498 -39.62 3.14 12.84
C ARG A 498 -38.48 3.97 12.24
N ARG A 499 -38.42 4.03 10.91
CA ARG A 499 -37.53 4.91 10.15
C ARG A 499 -37.94 6.37 10.39
N VAL A 500 -37.04 7.19 10.91
CA VAL A 500 -37.19 8.65 10.98
C VAL A 500 -36.31 9.24 9.89
N GLU A 501 -36.93 9.81 8.87
CA GLU A 501 -36.25 10.65 7.89
C GLU A 501 -36.08 12.05 8.48
N LEU A 502 -34.83 12.51 8.58
CA LEU A 502 -34.49 13.89 8.93
C LEU A 502 -33.95 14.60 7.67
N PRO A 503 -34.33 15.86 7.43
CA PRO A 503 -33.90 16.61 6.26
C PRO A 503 -32.48 17.17 6.49
N PHE A 504 -31.53 16.83 5.60
CA PHE A 504 -30.21 17.43 5.59
C PHE A 504 -30.21 18.72 4.78
N ALA A 505 -29.66 19.77 5.39
CA ALA A 505 -29.44 21.08 4.78
C ALA A 505 -28.20 21.05 3.87
N ASN A 506 -28.32 21.65 2.70
CA ASN A 506 -27.28 21.80 1.68
C ASN A 506 -25.98 22.42 2.25
N HIS A 507 -24.90 21.66 2.22
CA HIS A 507 -23.53 22.17 2.15
C HIS A 507 -22.86 21.51 0.93
N ASN A 508 -22.38 22.32 0.00
CA ASN A 508 -21.60 21.91 -1.18
C ASN A 508 -20.19 21.46 -0.76
N GLY A 509 -20.09 20.44 0.10
CA GLY A 509 -18.85 19.69 0.27
C GLY A 509 -18.68 18.76 -0.93
N LYS A 510 -17.45 18.64 -1.46
CA LYS A 510 -17.12 17.61 -2.44
C LYS A 510 -17.43 16.25 -1.84
N ILE A 511 -18.61 15.71 -2.11
CA ILE A 511 -18.89 14.32 -1.78
C ILE A 511 -18.15 13.49 -2.83
N ARG A 512 -17.17 12.72 -2.39
CA ARG A 512 -16.46 11.69 -3.17
C ARG A 512 -17.40 10.51 -3.49
N ASP A 513 -18.64 10.78 -3.93
CA ASP A 513 -19.70 9.82 -4.28
C ASP A 513 -19.45 9.09 -5.62
N GLY A 514 -18.18 8.96 -6.03
CA GLY A 514 -17.79 8.31 -7.28
C GLY A 514 -18.00 6.78 -7.30
N TYR A 515 -18.62 6.19 -6.28
CA TYR A 515 -18.88 4.75 -6.20
C TYR A 515 -20.27 4.41 -6.74
N GLY A 516 -20.47 4.66 -8.04
CA GLY A 516 -21.66 4.22 -8.77
C GLY A 516 -21.45 2.84 -9.39
N PHE A 517 -21.97 1.79 -8.75
CA PHE A 517 -22.28 0.53 -9.43
C PHE A 517 -23.20 0.85 -10.63
N GLY A 518 -22.73 0.61 -11.85
CA GLY A 518 -23.60 0.61 -13.03
C GLY A 518 -24.63 -0.53 -12.92
N PRO A 519 -25.94 -0.30 -13.07
CA PRO A 519 -26.92 -1.38 -13.06
C PRO A 519 -26.80 -2.22 -14.34
N SER A 520 -27.00 -3.53 -14.16
CA SER A 520 -27.05 -4.54 -15.20
C SER A 520 -28.03 -4.19 -16.33
N LEU A 521 -27.60 -4.46 -17.56
CA LEU A 521 -28.37 -4.45 -18.79
C LEU A 521 -29.80 -5.00 -18.62
N SER A 522 -30.80 -4.20 -19.03
CA SER A 522 -32.04 -4.74 -19.58
C SER A 522 -32.40 -3.98 -20.86
N SER A 523 -32.66 -4.79 -21.89
CA SER A 523 -32.93 -4.41 -23.28
C SER A 523 -34.30 -3.74 -23.43
N GLY A 524 -34.37 -2.63 -24.16
CA GLY A 524 -35.61 -1.94 -24.48
C GLY A 524 -35.45 -0.99 -25.66
N SER A 525 -35.74 -1.49 -26.86
CA SER A 525 -35.72 -0.81 -28.16
C SER A 525 -36.84 0.22 -28.36
N GLY A 526 -36.54 1.36 -28.99
CA GLY A 526 -37.53 2.20 -29.69
C GLY A 526 -37.06 3.62 -30.04
N PRO A 527 -37.43 4.22 -31.20
CA PRO A 527 -36.57 5.15 -31.95
C PRO A 527 -37.12 6.58 -32.16
N THR A 528 -36.40 7.36 -33.00
CA THR A 528 -36.76 8.58 -33.76
C THR A 528 -36.82 9.93 -32.99
N ALA A 529 -36.41 11.11 -33.52
CA ALA A 529 -35.83 11.53 -34.80
C ALA A 529 -35.29 13.00 -34.71
N SER A 530 -34.34 13.31 -35.62
CA SER A 530 -34.13 14.57 -36.40
C SER A 530 -34.23 15.97 -35.76
N SER A 531 -33.20 16.82 -35.98
CA SER A 531 -33.25 17.95 -36.94
C SER A 531 -32.14 18.99 -36.71
N SER A 532 -31.24 19.08 -37.69
CA SER A 532 -30.68 20.28 -38.36
C SER A 532 -30.89 21.69 -37.77
N ARG A 533 -29.79 22.47 -37.71
CA ARG A 533 -29.68 23.78 -38.39
C ARG A 533 -28.24 24.31 -38.49
N SER A 534 -27.85 24.65 -39.71
CA SER A 534 -26.68 25.44 -40.11
C SER A 534 -26.90 26.93 -39.84
N ALA A 535 -25.83 27.68 -39.60
CA ALA A 535 -25.62 29.03 -40.17
C ALA A 535 -24.15 29.46 -40.03
N ALA A 536 -23.59 29.88 -41.16
CA ALA A 536 -22.31 30.56 -41.31
C ALA A 536 -22.52 32.08 -41.39
N SER A 537 -21.46 32.85 -41.13
CA SER A 537 -21.15 34.29 -41.42
C SER A 537 -20.50 34.89 -40.18
N GLU A 538 -19.50 35.77 -40.21
CA GLU A 538 -18.81 36.50 -41.27
C GLU A 538 -17.56 37.12 -40.63
N THR A 539 -16.48 37.21 -41.40
CA THR A 539 -15.22 37.88 -41.07
C THR A 539 -15.29 39.40 -41.27
N ALA A 540 -14.68 40.17 -40.35
CA ALA A 540 -13.80 41.35 -40.55
C ALA A 540 -13.93 42.38 -39.39
N PRO A 541 -13.03 43.38 -39.23
CA PRO A 541 -11.56 43.31 -39.22
C PRO A 541 -10.98 43.92 -37.91
N VAL A 542 -9.71 43.60 -37.63
CA VAL A 542 -8.93 44.08 -36.49
C VAL A 542 -8.48 45.52 -36.71
N LEU A 543 -8.80 46.42 -35.78
CA LEU A 543 -8.26 47.77 -35.67
C LEU A 543 -7.29 47.82 -34.47
N ALA A 544 -6.06 48.23 -34.76
CA ALA A 544 -4.99 48.45 -33.79
C ALA A 544 -5.34 49.62 -32.84
N SER A 545 -5.12 49.42 -31.53
CA SER A 545 -5.11 50.51 -30.55
C SER A 545 -3.71 50.67 -29.96
N ALA A 546 -3.33 51.94 -29.88
CA ALA A 546 -2.01 52.46 -29.58
C ALA A 546 -1.63 52.35 -28.09
N ASP A 547 -0.32 52.19 -27.89
CA ASP A 547 0.38 52.25 -26.61
C ASP A 547 0.16 53.57 -25.85
N LEU A 548 -0.12 53.46 -24.56
CA LEU A 548 0.05 54.54 -23.57
C LEU A 548 1.03 54.08 -22.48
N PRO A 549 1.93 54.95 -22.02
CA PRO A 549 2.98 54.59 -21.07
C PRO A 549 2.42 54.39 -19.66
N ALA A 550 2.79 53.26 -19.06
CA ALA A 550 2.43 52.90 -17.69
C ALA A 550 3.08 53.84 -16.66
N ARG A 551 2.25 54.28 -15.72
CA ARG A 551 2.61 55.07 -14.54
C ARG A 551 3.33 54.18 -13.52
N PRO A 552 4.41 54.62 -12.85
CA PRO A 552 5.11 53.78 -11.88
C PRO A 552 4.24 53.58 -10.62
N GLU A 553 4.02 52.32 -10.26
CA GLU A 553 3.37 51.92 -9.01
C GLU A 553 4.28 52.24 -7.81
N PRO A 554 3.70 52.60 -6.65
CA PRO A 554 4.46 52.82 -5.42
C PRO A 554 4.97 51.48 -4.85
N GLU A 555 6.27 51.43 -4.58
CA GLU A 555 6.94 50.26 -4.03
C GLU A 555 6.33 49.84 -2.68
N HIS A 556 5.94 48.56 -2.62
CA HIS A 556 5.30 47.94 -1.47
C HIS A 556 6.33 47.72 -0.34
N PRO A 557 6.07 48.15 0.91
CA PRO A 557 7.01 48.05 2.04
C PRO A 557 7.39 46.61 2.45
N PHE A 558 6.76 45.60 1.83
CA PHE A 558 7.06 44.18 2.04
C PHE A 558 8.32 43.69 1.32
N ALA A 559 8.75 44.37 0.26
CA ALA A 559 9.94 43.96 -0.51
C ALA A 559 11.24 44.19 0.28
N GLU A 560 11.31 45.28 1.04
CA GLU A 560 12.43 45.62 1.94
C GLU A 560 12.57 44.59 3.08
N LEU A 561 11.46 44.21 3.71
CA LEU A 561 11.44 43.20 4.78
C LEU A 561 11.88 41.82 4.28
N THR A 562 11.44 41.45 3.08
CA THR A 562 11.83 40.18 2.45
C THR A 562 13.33 40.15 2.13
N ARG A 563 13.90 41.29 1.72
CA ARG A 563 15.35 41.42 1.46
C ARG A 563 16.17 41.36 2.76
N ALA A 564 15.68 41.96 3.84
CA ALA A 564 16.31 41.93 5.16
C ALA A 564 16.32 40.51 5.77
N ILE A 565 15.21 39.77 5.67
CA ILE A 565 15.12 38.38 6.13
C ILE A 565 16.09 37.49 5.35
N ARG A 566 16.21 37.70 4.03
CA ARG A 566 17.12 36.92 3.18
C ARG A 566 18.60 37.20 3.53
N GLN A 567 18.97 38.44 3.84
CA GLN A 567 20.33 38.77 4.31
C GLN A 567 20.64 38.21 5.69
N LEU A 568 19.69 38.22 6.62
CA LEU A 568 19.87 37.65 7.96
C LEU A 568 20.15 36.13 7.89
N ARG A 569 19.43 35.42 7.01
CA ARG A 569 19.59 33.98 6.80
C ARG A 569 20.96 33.62 6.21
N LEU A 570 21.47 34.44 5.28
CA LEU A 570 22.81 34.28 4.71
C LEU A 570 23.91 34.52 5.76
N ASN A 571 23.71 35.48 6.67
CA ASN A 571 24.67 35.76 7.75
C ASN A 571 24.68 34.69 8.85
N LEU A 572 23.57 33.99 9.08
CA LEU A 572 23.49 32.90 10.06
C LEU A 572 24.15 31.60 9.57
N ASN A 573 24.20 31.38 8.26
CA ASN A 573 24.84 30.20 7.65
C ASN A 573 26.37 30.33 7.50
N LEU A 574 26.97 31.47 7.91
CA LEU A 574 28.42 31.71 7.87
C LEU A 574 29.11 31.46 9.23
N ARG A 575 28.41 30.90 10.23
CA ARG A 575 29.05 30.49 11.48
C ARG A 575 29.47 29.02 11.38
N ASP A 576 30.78 28.82 11.44
CA ASP A 576 31.46 27.53 11.34
C ASP A 576 30.86 26.46 12.25
N ALA A 577 30.84 25.22 11.74
CA ALA A 577 30.44 24.04 12.48
C ALA A 577 31.34 23.84 13.73
N PRO A 578 30.78 23.41 14.88
CA PRO A 578 31.57 23.08 16.05
C PRO A 578 32.50 21.88 15.77
N PRO A 579 33.69 21.83 16.38
CA PRO A 579 34.68 20.80 16.10
C PRO A 579 34.17 19.40 16.50
N SER A 580 34.34 18.44 15.60
CA SER A 580 34.00 17.03 15.82
C SER A 580 34.91 16.41 16.88
N TYR A 581 34.36 15.91 17.97
CA TYR A 581 35.10 15.05 18.90
C TYR A 581 35.22 13.65 18.32
N TYR A 582 36.42 13.33 17.85
CA TYR A 582 36.85 11.99 17.48
C TYR A 582 37.21 11.22 18.76
N THR A 583 36.59 10.07 19.00
CA THR A 583 37.06 9.08 19.99
C THR A 583 37.38 7.79 19.26
N GLY A 584 38.67 7.44 19.26
CA GLY A 584 39.17 6.17 18.74
C GLY A 584 38.94 5.01 19.73
N PRO A 585 39.32 3.78 19.35
CA PRO A 585 38.79 2.55 19.93
C PRO A 585 39.54 2.09 21.19
N GLU A 586 38.78 1.52 22.14
CA GLU A 586 39.18 0.42 23.03
C GLU A 586 38.21 -0.74 22.86
#